data_AF-A0A2R2IRX1-F1
#
_entry.id   AF-A0A2R2IRX1-F1
#
_cell.length_a   1.000
_cell.length_b   1.000
_cell.length_c   1.000
_cell.angle_alpha   90.00
_cell.angle_beta   90.00
_cell.angle_gamma   90.00
#
_symmetry.space_group_name_H-M   'P 1'
#
loop_
_entity.id
_entity.type
_entity.pdbx_description
1 polymer ?
#
loop_
_entity_poly.entity_id
_entity_poly.type
_entity_poly.pdbx_seq_one_letter_code
_entity_poly.pdbx_strand_id
1 'polypeptide(L)'
;MKLVALALTLLAGSALAAPWNAHIAYQKGQVVQWQGRDWQAKWPTRAETPGANPKGSWIAHVGATVRRMDDAAPPIPTLQQALQHEADLTNNDFFRKVKASIRTLPSDQVELVSPGRAANPVNVRRVERLLPSAKWDYYFTRRDPSYTYTRFLQAVAKFPGVCDDYSDGRDADAICRHSLATMFAHFAQETGNHDASDTVPQWRQGLAYLREMGCTDSGPGCGYNTECDDPVFNKVWTCGKNADGSWKKYFGRGAKQLSYNYNYGPFSQAMNNGDQSVLLQNPDLVASTWLNLASATFFFVYPQPPKPSMLHVIDGTWVPNAADIAAGAGNNFATTIQIINGECGGGTERQAAQNRIDYYKQFAHDLGWDYGAEQLSCANMQRFTAASSAAYNIYWEKDWKWGDDYQCQLVSYQTPYSALQAGNYQHCVEDNWGIKLK
;
A
#
# COMPACT_ATOMS: atom_id res chain seq x y z
N MET A 1 9.48 -82.02 2.09
CA MET A 1 8.43 -81.04 2.45
C MET A 1 9.00 -79.63 2.37
N LYS A 2 8.71 -78.90 1.30
CA LYS A 2 8.82 -77.44 1.26
C LYS A 2 7.54 -76.93 0.61
N LEU A 3 6.70 -76.28 1.42
CA LEU A 3 5.45 -75.67 1.00
C LEU A 3 5.75 -74.43 0.14
N VAL A 4 4.99 -74.31 -0.93
CA VAL A 4 4.86 -73.12 -1.78
C VAL A 4 4.00 -72.10 -1.03
N ALA A 5 4.52 -70.89 -0.85
CA ALA A 5 3.74 -69.74 -0.38
C ALA A 5 3.50 -68.80 -1.57
N LEU A 6 2.25 -68.74 -2.02
CA LEU A 6 1.75 -67.83 -3.03
C LEU A 6 1.56 -66.45 -2.37
N ALA A 7 2.43 -65.48 -2.68
CA ALA A 7 2.26 -64.11 -2.22
C ALA A 7 1.27 -63.39 -3.14
N LEU A 8 0.06 -63.15 -2.61
CA LEU A 8 -0.97 -62.33 -3.23
C LEU A 8 -0.52 -60.86 -3.23
N THR A 9 -0.20 -60.30 -4.39
CA THR A 9 0.00 -58.86 -4.56
C THR A 9 -1.35 -58.16 -4.49
N LEU A 10 -1.67 -57.57 -3.34
CA LEU A 10 -2.76 -56.61 -3.20
C LEU A 10 -2.40 -55.34 -3.97
N LEU A 11 -3.11 -55.10 -5.07
CA LEU A 11 -3.21 -53.80 -5.73
C LEU A 11 -3.75 -52.79 -4.71
N ALA A 12 -2.95 -51.77 -4.39
CA ALA A 12 -3.40 -50.63 -3.59
C ALA A 12 -4.47 -49.87 -4.39
N GLY A 13 -5.73 -50.07 -4.00
CA GLY A 13 -6.85 -49.25 -4.46
C GLY A 13 -6.66 -47.79 -4.03
N SER A 14 -7.09 -46.89 -4.90
CA SER A 14 -7.23 -45.45 -4.68
C SER A 14 -7.88 -45.14 -3.33
N ALA A 15 -7.08 -44.67 -2.36
CA ALA A 15 -7.60 -44.27 -1.06
C ALA A 15 -8.45 -43.00 -1.20
N LEU A 16 -9.76 -43.12 -0.97
CA LEU A 16 -10.67 -41.98 -0.80
C LEU A 16 -10.18 -41.10 0.36
N ALA A 17 -10.36 -39.78 0.24
CA ALA A 17 -9.98 -38.84 1.28
C ALA A 17 -10.67 -39.18 2.62
N ALA A 18 -9.94 -39.10 3.74
CA ALA A 18 -10.48 -39.40 5.05
C ALA A 18 -11.55 -38.37 5.47
N PRO A 19 -12.59 -38.76 6.24
CA PRO A 19 -13.61 -37.81 6.70
C PRO A 19 -12.98 -36.74 7.60
N TRP A 20 -13.47 -35.50 7.48
CA TRP A 20 -13.05 -34.38 8.33
C TRP A 20 -13.41 -34.64 9.80
N ASN A 21 -12.52 -34.25 10.71
CA ASN A 21 -12.63 -34.40 12.15
C ASN A 21 -12.12 -33.13 12.86
N ALA A 22 -12.96 -32.55 13.70
CA ALA A 22 -12.66 -31.30 14.42
C ALA A 22 -11.42 -31.36 15.32
N HIS A 23 -11.03 -32.56 15.79
CA HIS A 23 -9.93 -32.73 16.74
C HIS A 23 -8.56 -32.86 16.07
N ILE A 24 -8.53 -33.16 14.77
CA ILE A 24 -7.31 -33.34 13.99
C ILE A 24 -6.82 -31.98 13.47
N ALA A 25 -5.50 -31.76 13.59
CA ALA A 25 -4.83 -30.66 12.90
C ALA A 25 -4.44 -31.13 11.50
N TYR A 26 -4.94 -30.43 10.49
CA TYR A 26 -4.64 -30.70 9.09
C TYR A 26 -3.50 -29.81 8.62
N GLN A 27 -2.58 -30.39 7.85
CA GLN A 27 -1.48 -29.68 7.22
C GLN A 27 -1.90 -29.09 5.87
N LYS A 28 -1.17 -28.08 5.39
CA LYS A 28 -1.37 -27.52 4.04
C LYS A 28 -1.39 -28.62 2.98
N GLY A 29 -2.39 -28.60 2.11
CA GLY A 29 -2.56 -29.52 0.99
C GLY A 29 -3.27 -30.83 1.34
N GLN A 30 -3.50 -31.14 2.63
CA GLN A 30 -4.26 -32.34 3.01
C GLN A 30 -5.71 -32.25 2.54
N VAL A 31 -6.21 -33.38 2.03
CA VAL A 31 -7.58 -33.51 1.51
C VAL A 31 -8.41 -34.33 2.49
N VAL A 32 -9.62 -33.86 2.77
CA VAL A 32 -10.61 -34.51 3.64
C VAL A 32 -11.97 -34.56 2.96
N GLN A 33 -12.82 -35.50 3.37
CA GLN A 33 -14.21 -35.53 2.94
C GLN A 33 -15.13 -34.84 3.97
N TRP A 34 -16.00 -33.94 3.54
CA TRP A 34 -17.04 -33.34 4.37
C TRP A 34 -18.30 -33.08 3.56
N GLN A 35 -19.45 -33.57 4.07
CA GLN A 35 -20.77 -33.48 3.41
C GLN A 35 -20.77 -33.97 1.96
N GLY A 36 -20.10 -35.09 1.69
CA GLY A 36 -20.06 -35.71 0.37
C GLY A 36 -19.20 -34.96 -0.67
N ARG A 37 -18.39 -34.00 -0.23
CA ARG A 37 -17.41 -33.29 -1.07
C ARG A 37 -16.02 -33.43 -0.49
N ASP A 38 -15.03 -33.47 -1.35
CA ASP A 38 -13.64 -33.36 -0.93
C ASP A 38 -13.29 -31.89 -0.68
N TRP A 39 -12.42 -31.67 0.29
CA TRP A 39 -11.94 -30.36 0.70
C TRP A 39 -10.44 -30.39 0.91
N GLN A 40 -9.72 -29.41 0.37
CA GLN A 40 -8.28 -29.28 0.58
C GLN A 40 -7.95 -28.12 1.54
N ALA A 41 -7.07 -28.37 2.51
CA ALA A 41 -6.58 -27.33 3.42
C ALA A 41 -5.59 -26.39 2.72
N LYS A 42 -5.84 -25.08 2.74
CA LYS A 42 -4.95 -24.03 2.18
C LYS A 42 -3.70 -23.81 3.03
N TRP A 43 -3.85 -23.91 4.34
CA TRP A 43 -2.82 -23.74 5.36
C TRP A 43 -3.15 -24.66 6.55
N PRO A 44 -2.21 -24.84 7.50
CA PRO A 44 -2.49 -25.63 8.69
C PRO A 44 -3.76 -25.15 9.40
N THR A 45 -4.70 -26.06 9.64
CA THR A 45 -6.01 -25.73 10.20
C THR A 45 -6.47 -26.81 11.17
N ARG A 46 -7.25 -26.43 12.18
CA ARG A 46 -7.82 -27.32 13.19
C ARG A 46 -9.19 -26.81 13.58
N ALA A 47 -10.14 -27.73 13.79
CA ALA A 47 -11.50 -27.44 14.25
C ALA A 47 -12.34 -26.50 13.35
N GLU A 48 -11.82 -26.04 12.21
CA GLU A 48 -12.62 -25.30 11.23
C GLU A 48 -13.37 -26.29 10.32
N THR A 49 -14.70 -26.24 10.35
CA THR A 49 -15.56 -27.07 9.50
C THR A 49 -15.42 -26.65 8.02
N PRO A 50 -15.16 -27.59 7.08
CA PRO A 50 -15.07 -27.25 5.66
C PRO A 50 -16.35 -26.60 5.13
N GLY A 51 -16.19 -25.50 4.39
CA GLY A 51 -17.30 -24.74 3.80
C GLY A 51 -18.04 -23.78 4.74
N ALA A 52 -17.74 -23.77 6.04
CA ALA A 52 -18.38 -22.85 7.00
C ALA A 52 -18.01 -21.38 6.74
N ASN A 53 -16.80 -21.14 6.24
CA ASN A 53 -16.33 -19.82 5.84
C ASN A 53 -15.84 -19.88 4.38
N PRO A 54 -16.48 -19.16 3.44
CA PRO A 54 -16.04 -19.10 2.04
C PRO A 54 -14.61 -18.57 1.84
N LYS A 55 -14.07 -17.81 2.81
CA LYS A 55 -12.68 -17.34 2.83
C LYS A 55 -11.79 -18.17 3.79
N GLY A 56 -12.38 -19.17 4.43
CA GLY A 56 -11.79 -20.02 5.47
C GLY A 56 -10.68 -20.95 4.97
N SER A 57 -10.19 -21.86 5.79
CA SER A 57 -9.00 -22.68 5.47
C SER A 57 -9.22 -23.74 4.39
N TRP A 58 -10.45 -23.96 3.93
CA TRP A 58 -10.83 -25.08 3.07
C TRP A 58 -11.26 -24.65 1.68
N ILE A 59 -10.80 -25.37 0.66
CA ILE A 59 -11.26 -25.23 -0.74
C ILE A 59 -12.17 -26.40 -1.08
N ALA A 60 -13.35 -26.14 -1.64
CA ALA A 60 -14.24 -27.19 -2.12
C ALA A 60 -13.73 -27.77 -3.45
N HIS A 61 -13.65 -29.09 -3.54
CA HIS A 61 -13.51 -29.75 -4.84
C HIS A 61 -14.91 -29.82 -5.49
N VAL A 62 -15.05 -29.26 -6.69
CA VAL A 62 -16.31 -29.36 -7.44
C VAL A 62 -16.40 -30.76 -8.04
N GLY A 63 -17.20 -31.64 -7.44
CA GLY A 63 -17.43 -32.97 -7.95
C GLY A 63 -18.22 -32.96 -9.26
N ALA A 64 -17.56 -33.19 -10.38
CA ALA A 64 -18.05 -33.97 -11.53
C ALA A 64 -16.98 -34.16 -12.63
N THR A 65 -15.72 -34.38 -12.26
CA THR A 65 -14.77 -35.21 -13.00
C THR A 65 -13.66 -35.47 -12.02
N VAL A 66 -13.55 -36.71 -11.55
CA VAL A 66 -12.35 -37.16 -10.87
C VAL A 66 -11.20 -36.79 -11.80
N ARG A 67 -10.34 -35.84 -11.39
CA ARG A 67 -8.97 -35.90 -11.89
C ARG A 67 -8.53 -37.31 -11.53
N ARG A 68 -8.33 -38.19 -12.50
CA ARG A 68 -7.65 -39.45 -12.17
C ARG A 68 -6.31 -39.05 -11.57
N MET A 69 -5.69 -39.93 -10.80
CA MET A 69 -4.29 -39.73 -10.40
C MET A 69 -3.37 -39.48 -11.63
N ASP A 70 -3.90 -39.78 -12.82
CA ASP A 70 -3.32 -39.71 -14.16
C ASP A 70 -3.69 -38.44 -14.96
N ASP A 71 -4.58 -37.56 -14.46
CA ASP A 71 -4.86 -36.29 -15.12
C ASP A 71 -3.64 -35.37 -14.94
N ALA A 72 -2.94 -35.10 -16.05
CA ALA A 72 -1.76 -34.24 -16.03
C ALA A 72 -2.08 -32.91 -15.34
N ALA A 73 -1.20 -32.49 -14.42
CA ALA A 73 -1.21 -31.14 -13.87
C ALA A 73 -1.34 -30.11 -15.00
N PRO A 74 -2.02 -28.97 -14.80
CA PRO A 74 -2.09 -27.96 -15.84
C PRO A 74 -0.66 -27.64 -16.28
N PRO A 75 -0.38 -27.50 -17.58
CA PRO A 75 0.97 -27.19 -18.01
C PRO A 75 1.41 -25.88 -17.34
N ILE A 76 2.65 -25.83 -16.88
CA ILE A 76 3.25 -24.58 -16.37
C ILE A 76 3.16 -23.55 -17.49
N PRO A 77 2.55 -22.36 -17.25
CA PRO A 77 2.46 -21.34 -18.26
C PRO A 77 3.86 -20.84 -18.65
N THR A 78 4.00 -20.42 -19.90
CA THR A 78 5.14 -19.60 -20.32
C THR A 78 5.06 -18.21 -19.64
N LEU A 79 6.18 -17.50 -19.61
CA LEU A 79 6.21 -16.12 -19.12
C LEU A 79 5.21 -15.25 -19.90
N GLN A 80 5.13 -15.42 -21.21
CA GLN A 80 4.20 -14.66 -22.05
C GLN A 80 2.73 -14.94 -21.68
N GLN A 81 2.36 -16.19 -21.42
CA GLN A 81 1.00 -16.53 -20.98
C GLN A 81 0.66 -15.90 -19.62
N ALA A 82 1.60 -15.92 -18.67
CA ALA A 82 1.40 -15.27 -17.38
C ALA A 82 1.25 -13.75 -17.50
N LEU A 83 2.08 -13.10 -18.32
CA LEU A 83 1.99 -11.66 -18.58
C LEU A 83 0.69 -11.27 -19.29
N GLN A 84 0.21 -12.11 -20.23
CA GLN A 84 -1.08 -11.89 -20.87
C GLN A 84 -2.23 -12.01 -19.86
N HIS A 85 -2.20 -13.00 -18.99
CA HIS A 85 -3.21 -13.16 -17.95
C HIS A 85 -3.22 -11.99 -16.94
N GLU A 86 -2.04 -11.52 -16.51
CA GLU A 86 -1.92 -10.29 -15.72
C GLU A 86 -2.55 -9.09 -16.43
N ALA A 87 -2.27 -8.94 -17.73
CA ALA A 87 -2.83 -7.88 -18.54
C ALA A 87 -4.36 -7.99 -18.61
N ASP A 88 -4.92 -9.18 -18.84
CA ASP A 88 -6.36 -9.39 -18.93
C ASP A 88 -7.07 -8.99 -17.62
N LEU A 89 -6.49 -9.31 -16.46
CA LEU A 89 -7.03 -8.95 -15.15
C LEU A 89 -6.88 -7.47 -14.79
N THR A 90 -5.88 -6.78 -15.36
CA THR A 90 -5.57 -5.38 -15.02
C THR A 90 -5.82 -4.38 -16.15
N ASN A 91 -6.33 -4.80 -17.30
CA ASN A 91 -6.63 -3.92 -18.43
C ASN A 91 -7.97 -3.17 -18.26
N ASN A 92 -8.08 -2.37 -17.21
CA ASN A 92 -9.24 -1.52 -16.94
C ASN A 92 -8.81 -0.09 -16.59
N ASP A 93 -9.79 0.81 -16.56
CA ASP A 93 -9.55 2.25 -16.37
C ASP A 93 -8.89 2.56 -15.03
N PHE A 94 -9.30 1.86 -13.96
CA PHE A 94 -8.74 2.02 -12.63
C PHE A 94 -7.24 1.75 -12.61
N PHE A 95 -6.79 0.57 -13.08
CA PHE A 95 -5.37 0.23 -13.07
C PHE A 95 -4.56 1.17 -13.97
N ARG A 96 -5.10 1.58 -15.13
CA ARG A 96 -4.42 2.54 -16.01
C ARG A 96 -4.18 3.88 -15.30
N LYS A 97 -5.21 4.45 -14.66
CA LYS A 97 -5.12 5.72 -13.93
C LYS A 97 -4.19 5.62 -12.73
N VAL A 98 -4.34 4.60 -11.88
CA VAL A 98 -3.48 4.42 -10.70
C VAL A 98 -2.03 4.17 -11.10
N LYS A 99 -1.76 3.25 -12.04
CA LYS A 99 -0.38 2.98 -12.49
C LYS A 99 0.26 4.23 -13.10
N ALA A 100 -0.52 5.06 -13.80
CA ALA A 100 -0.04 6.35 -14.31
C ALA A 100 0.30 7.34 -13.18
N SER A 101 -0.53 7.44 -12.13
CA SER A 101 -0.30 8.41 -11.06
C SER A 101 0.80 8.02 -10.07
N ILE A 102 1.01 6.72 -9.85
CA ILE A 102 2.07 6.22 -8.95
C ILE A 102 3.40 5.95 -9.65
N ARG A 103 3.49 6.16 -10.97
CA ARG A 103 4.71 5.88 -11.74
C ARG A 103 5.91 6.57 -11.11
N THR A 104 7.07 5.94 -11.18
CA THR A 104 8.28 6.48 -10.56
C THR A 104 9.36 6.83 -11.56
N LEU A 105 10.11 7.89 -11.27
CA LEU A 105 11.35 8.20 -11.95
C LEU A 105 12.48 7.30 -11.39
N PRO A 106 13.41 6.79 -12.23
CA PRO A 106 14.59 6.07 -11.76
C PRO A 106 15.40 6.88 -10.75
N SER A 107 15.88 6.23 -9.68
CA SER A 107 16.50 6.93 -8.55
C SER A 107 17.80 7.65 -8.93
N ASP A 108 18.57 7.12 -9.89
CA ASP A 108 19.75 7.79 -10.46
C ASP A 108 19.41 9.13 -11.10
N GLN A 109 18.24 9.24 -11.76
CA GLN A 109 17.76 10.50 -12.33
C GLN A 109 17.21 11.45 -11.24
N VAL A 110 16.59 10.91 -10.19
CA VAL A 110 16.13 11.69 -9.04
C VAL A 110 17.30 12.34 -8.30
N GLU A 111 18.41 11.64 -8.11
CA GLU A 111 19.60 12.20 -7.44
C GLU A 111 20.24 13.38 -8.20
N LEU A 112 19.98 13.51 -9.50
CA LEU A 112 20.44 14.65 -10.31
C LEU A 112 19.57 15.91 -10.15
N VAL A 113 18.41 15.81 -9.51
CA VAL A 113 17.49 16.94 -9.34
C VAL A 113 18.07 17.97 -8.38
N SER A 114 18.09 19.23 -8.82
CA SER A 114 18.54 20.36 -8.02
C SER A 114 17.78 21.63 -8.40
N PRO A 115 17.64 22.61 -7.49
CA PRO A 115 16.95 23.86 -7.79
C PRO A 115 17.53 24.59 -9.01
N GLY A 116 16.67 25.01 -9.93
CA GLY A 116 16.98 25.74 -11.15
C GLY A 116 17.57 24.90 -12.29
N ARG A 117 17.73 23.59 -12.13
CA ARG A 117 18.32 22.74 -13.16
C ARG A 117 17.38 22.63 -14.36
N ALA A 118 17.84 23.08 -15.54
CA ALA A 118 17.05 23.07 -16.77
C ALA A 118 16.50 21.69 -17.16
N ALA A 119 17.27 20.63 -16.88
CA ALA A 119 16.90 19.24 -17.14
C ALA A 119 16.01 18.60 -16.04
N ASN A 120 15.54 19.38 -15.06
CA ASN A 120 14.54 18.90 -14.10
C ASN A 120 13.27 18.44 -14.84
N PRO A 121 12.59 17.37 -14.37
CA PRO A 121 11.31 16.93 -14.92
C PRO A 121 10.25 18.06 -14.94
N VAL A 122 9.25 17.93 -15.81
CA VAL A 122 8.19 18.95 -15.99
C VAL A 122 7.51 19.29 -14.67
N ASN A 123 7.14 18.29 -13.87
CA ASN A 123 6.45 18.48 -12.62
C ASN A 123 7.31 19.20 -11.57
N VAL A 124 8.62 18.92 -11.53
CA VAL A 124 9.59 19.65 -10.71
C VAL A 124 9.68 21.11 -11.14
N ARG A 125 9.83 21.39 -12.44
CA ARG A 125 9.89 22.77 -12.95
C ARG A 125 8.60 23.55 -12.66
N ARG A 126 7.44 22.88 -12.70
CA ARG A 126 6.16 23.47 -12.27
C ARG A 126 6.20 23.83 -10.79
N VAL A 127 6.62 22.91 -9.92
CA VAL A 127 6.77 23.18 -8.48
C VAL A 127 7.73 24.34 -8.24
N GLU A 128 8.86 24.41 -8.93
CA GLU A 128 9.83 25.51 -8.78
C GLU A 128 9.23 26.88 -9.11
N ARG A 129 8.35 26.94 -10.12
CA ARG A 129 7.64 28.16 -10.49
C ARG A 129 6.55 28.56 -9.50
N LEU A 130 5.81 27.59 -8.96
CA LEU A 130 4.67 27.84 -8.05
C LEU A 130 5.10 28.02 -6.59
N LEU A 131 6.18 27.35 -6.21
CA LEU A 131 6.78 27.34 -4.87
C LEU A 131 8.31 27.45 -4.98
N PRO A 132 8.86 28.66 -5.24
CA PRO A 132 10.31 28.87 -5.24
C PRO A 132 10.93 28.60 -3.86
N SER A 133 12.25 28.37 -3.80
CA SER A 133 12.97 28.08 -2.54
C SER A 133 12.69 29.11 -1.43
N ALA A 134 12.60 30.40 -1.77
CA ALA A 134 12.29 31.44 -0.77
C ALA A 134 10.90 31.25 -0.14
N LYS A 135 9.92 30.77 -0.91
CA LYS A 135 8.58 30.46 -0.41
C LYS A 135 8.59 29.17 0.43
N TRP A 136 9.39 28.17 0.06
CA TRP A 136 9.64 27.00 0.91
C TRP A 136 10.24 27.39 2.27
N ASP A 137 11.26 28.24 2.28
CA ASP A 137 11.89 28.71 3.52
C ASP A 137 10.93 29.54 4.38
N TYR A 138 10.08 30.33 3.72
CA TYR A 138 9.00 31.04 4.38
C TYR A 138 7.99 30.05 4.99
N TYR A 139 7.47 29.08 4.25
CA TYR A 139 6.48 28.11 4.75
C TYR A 139 7.02 27.24 5.88
N PHE A 140 8.27 26.81 5.80
CA PHE A 140 8.82 25.82 6.71
C PHE A 140 9.99 26.41 7.49
N THR A 141 9.71 27.49 8.22
CA THR A 141 10.70 28.26 8.97
C THR A 141 11.25 27.50 10.18
N ARG A 142 10.47 26.58 10.76
CA ARG A 142 10.87 25.77 11.92
C ARG A 142 11.28 24.34 11.59
N ARG A 143 11.43 24.00 10.31
CA ARG A 143 11.72 22.62 9.89
C ARG A 143 13.06 22.10 10.40
N ASP A 144 13.13 20.79 10.60
CA ASP A 144 14.41 20.09 10.75
C ASP A 144 15.29 20.35 9.51
N PRO A 145 16.59 20.66 9.68
CA PRO A 145 17.50 20.94 8.56
C PRO A 145 17.59 19.82 7.51
N SER A 146 17.25 18.59 7.86
CA SER A 146 17.19 17.45 6.95
C SER A 146 16.09 17.55 5.90
N TYR A 147 15.08 18.40 6.11
CA TYR A 147 14.04 18.72 5.13
C TYR A 147 14.47 19.89 4.25
N THR A 148 15.30 19.62 3.25
CA THR A 148 15.77 20.65 2.32
C THR A 148 14.82 20.81 1.13
N TYR A 149 14.82 21.99 0.52
CA TYR A 149 14.06 22.23 -0.72
C TYR A 149 14.49 21.28 -1.84
N THR A 150 15.79 20.99 -1.98
CA THR A 150 16.28 19.98 -2.92
C THR A 150 15.67 18.61 -2.68
N ARG A 151 15.62 18.14 -1.42
CA ARG A 151 15.00 16.85 -1.08
C ARG A 151 13.49 16.84 -1.36
N PHE A 152 12.82 17.98 -1.22
CA PHE A 152 11.42 18.13 -1.64
C PHE A 152 11.27 18.00 -3.15
N LEU A 153 12.12 18.67 -3.94
CA LEU A 153 12.12 18.54 -5.40
C LEU A 153 12.44 17.10 -5.84
N GLN A 154 13.36 16.41 -5.16
CA GLN A 154 13.66 14.99 -5.40
C GLN A 154 12.44 14.09 -5.11
N ALA A 155 11.73 14.33 -4.00
CA ALA A 155 10.51 13.60 -3.69
C ALA A 155 9.40 13.80 -4.75
N VAL A 156 9.21 15.04 -5.22
CA VAL A 156 8.30 15.35 -6.33
C VAL A 156 8.75 14.69 -7.63
N ALA A 157 10.05 14.75 -7.94
CA ALA A 157 10.61 14.13 -9.14
C ALA A 157 10.39 12.61 -9.16
N LYS A 158 10.52 11.96 -8.01
CA LYS A 158 10.31 10.52 -7.88
C LYS A 158 8.91 10.11 -8.29
N PHE A 159 7.90 10.97 -8.10
CA PHE A 159 6.50 10.70 -8.46
C PHE A 159 5.96 11.74 -9.45
N PRO A 160 6.20 11.57 -10.76
CA PRO A 160 5.74 12.51 -11.79
C PRO A 160 4.24 12.83 -11.79
N GLY A 161 3.39 11.95 -11.24
CA GLY A 161 1.96 12.21 -11.09
C GLY A 161 1.62 13.39 -10.17
N VAL A 162 2.52 13.80 -9.27
CA VAL A 162 2.37 15.02 -8.47
C VAL A 162 2.74 16.22 -9.32
N CYS A 163 1.82 17.16 -9.47
CA CYS A 163 2.01 18.37 -10.30
C CYS A 163 2.32 18.02 -11.77
N ASP A 164 1.67 16.98 -12.31
CA ASP A 164 1.85 16.50 -13.67
C ASP A 164 1.20 17.40 -14.73
N ASP A 165 1.43 17.09 -16.01
CA ASP A 165 0.64 17.62 -17.12
C ASP A 165 -0.64 16.80 -17.34
N TYR A 166 -1.67 17.45 -17.88
CA TYR A 166 -2.94 16.83 -18.21
C TYR A 166 -3.27 17.06 -19.68
N SER A 167 -3.54 15.98 -20.42
CA SER A 167 -3.94 16.04 -21.84
C SER A 167 -5.46 16.13 -22.03
N ASP A 168 -6.23 16.10 -20.95
CA ASP A 168 -7.70 16.09 -20.93
C ASP A 168 -8.31 17.47 -20.66
N GLY A 169 -7.51 18.53 -20.70
CA GLY A 169 -7.95 19.92 -20.54
C GLY A 169 -8.04 20.41 -19.10
N ARG A 170 -7.69 19.58 -18.10
CA ARG A 170 -7.56 20.02 -16.70
C ARG A 170 -6.42 21.04 -16.53
N ASP A 171 -6.61 21.99 -15.62
CA ASP A 171 -5.60 23.00 -15.28
C ASP A 171 -4.52 22.39 -14.36
N ALA A 172 -3.37 22.08 -14.96
CA ALA A 172 -2.22 21.50 -14.26
C ALA A 172 -1.66 22.39 -13.15
N ASP A 173 -1.71 23.71 -13.31
CA ASP A 173 -1.20 24.65 -12.32
C ASP A 173 -2.14 24.76 -11.13
N ALA A 174 -3.45 24.83 -11.39
CA ALA A 174 -4.47 24.84 -10.35
C ALA A 174 -4.43 23.54 -9.52
N ILE A 175 -4.36 22.38 -10.17
CA ILE A 175 -4.24 21.08 -9.48
C ILE A 175 -2.93 20.98 -8.69
N CYS A 176 -1.83 21.52 -9.22
CA CYS A 176 -0.58 21.54 -8.47
C CYS A 176 -0.66 22.43 -7.22
N ARG A 177 -1.28 23.63 -7.32
CA ARG A 177 -1.53 24.49 -6.15
C ARG A 177 -2.39 23.77 -5.10
N HIS A 178 -3.45 23.11 -5.53
CA HIS A 178 -4.33 22.32 -4.67
C HIS A 178 -3.57 21.16 -3.99
N SER A 179 -2.76 20.42 -4.76
CA SER A 179 -1.94 19.31 -4.26
C SER A 179 -0.93 19.77 -3.22
N LEU A 180 -0.18 20.86 -3.52
CA LEU A 180 0.82 21.41 -2.62
C LEU A 180 0.18 21.92 -1.31
N ALA A 181 -0.92 22.67 -1.40
CA ALA A 181 -1.63 23.15 -0.21
C ALA A 181 -2.11 21.99 0.68
N THR A 182 -2.68 20.95 0.07
CA THR A 182 -3.13 19.74 0.75
C THR A 182 -1.97 19.02 1.44
N MET A 183 -0.89 18.74 0.70
CA MET A 183 0.28 18.06 1.24
C MET A 183 0.88 18.83 2.42
N PHE A 184 1.06 20.14 2.30
CA PHE A 184 1.71 20.96 3.34
C PHE A 184 0.86 21.12 4.59
N ALA A 185 -0.46 21.23 4.46
CA ALA A 185 -1.37 21.23 5.60
C ALA A 185 -1.24 19.92 6.40
N HIS A 186 -1.14 18.79 5.69
CA HIS A 186 -0.94 17.51 6.32
C HIS A 186 0.46 17.40 6.95
N PHE A 187 1.53 17.82 6.27
CA PHE A 187 2.89 17.81 6.84
C PHE A 187 2.94 18.60 8.14
N ALA A 188 2.35 19.80 8.15
CA ALA A 188 2.29 20.66 9.32
C ALA A 188 1.54 20.01 10.49
N GLN A 189 0.52 19.20 10.23
CA GLN A 189 -0.15 18.42 11.28
C GLN A 189 0.61 17.16 11.73
N GLU A 190 1.30 16.47 10.82
CA GLU A 190 2.04 15.25 11.19
C GLU A 190 3.33 15.55 11.97
N THR A 191 3.97 16.69 11.69
CA THR A 191 5.36 16.92 12.09
C THR A 191 5.64 18.33 12.61
N GLY A 192 4.62 19.16 12.81
CA GLY A 192 4.80 20.52 13.27
C GLY A 192 4.98 20.66 14.78
N ASN A 193 5.49 21.82 15.23
CA ASN A 193 5.62 22.12 16.65
C ASN A 193 4.26 22.34 17.35
N HIS A 194 3.24 22.78 16.61
CA HIS A 194 1.92 23.13 17.15
C HIS A 194 1.95 24.16 18.29
N ASP A 195 2.96 25.03 18.33
CA ASP A 195 3.15 25.99 19.40
C ASP A 195 2.44 27.31 19.08
N ALA A 196 1.28 27.53 19.69
CA ALA A 196 0.52 28.77 19.56
C ALA A 196 1.23 30.00 20.19
N SER A 197 2.26 29.79 21.01
CA SER A 197 3.03 30.87 21.65
C SER A 197 4.25 31.32 20.85
N ASP A 198 4.63 30.59 19.80
CA ASP A 198 5.73 30.99 18.91
C ASP A 198 5.33 32.23 18.09
N THR A 199 6.30 33.11 17.88
CA THR A 199 6.29 34.21 16.90
C THR A 199 5.96 33.78 15.46
N VAL A 200 6.24 32.53 15.09
CA VAL A 200 5.90 31.96 13.79
C VAL A 200 4.51 31.31 13.90
N PRO A 201 3.53 31.63 13.03
CA PRO A 201 2.21 31.03 13.13
C PRO A 201 2.25 29.51 12.90
N GLN A 202 1.38 28.75 13.57
CA GLN A 202 1.43 27.27 13.61
C GLN A 202 1.44 26.60 12.21
N TRP A 203 0.75 27.18 11.22
CA TRP A 203 0.76 26.65 9.85
C TRP A 203 2.16 26.66 9.20
N ARG A 204 3.08 27.50 9.69
CA ARG A 204 4.48 27.57 9.24
C ARG A 204 5.48 26.82 10.11
N GLN A 205 4.98 26.06 11.08
CA GLN A 205 5.81 25.28 12.00
C GLN A 205 5.95 23.81 11.58
N GLY A 206 5.46 23.43 10.41
CA GLY A 206 5.54 22.06 9.90
C GLY A 206 6.96 21.58 9.65
N LEU A 207 7.12 20.25 9.53
CA LEU A 207 8.40 19.57 9.30
C LEU A 207 9.43 19.76 10.43
N ALA A 208 9.01 20.12 11.64
CA ALA A 208 9.90 20.28 12.78
C ALA A 208 10.44 18.94 13.29
N TYR A 209 9.63 17.88 13.23
CA TYR A 209 10.00 16.55 13.69
C TYR A 209 10.30 15.60 12.53
N LEU A 210 11.50 15.02 12.55
CA LEU A 210 11.95 14.03 11.58
C LEU A 210 11.63 12.58 11.99
N ARG A 211 11.61 12.33 13.30
CA ARG A 211 11.28 11.05 13.93
C ARG A 211 10.19 11.27 14.98
N GLU A 212 9.37 10.27 15.20
CA GLU A 212 8.34 10.27 16.23
C GLU A 212 8.96 10.60 17.60
N MET A 213 8.35 11.54 18.31
CA MET A 213 8.89 12.05 19.56
C MET A 213 9.03 10.92 20.60
N GLY A 214 10.21 10.83 21.22
CA GLY A 214 10.52 9.80 22.21
C GLY A 214 10.93 8.45 21.63
N CYS A 215 10.95 8.29 20.30
CA CYS A 215 11.35 7.05 19.65
C CYS A 215 12.82 7.07 19.22
N THR A 216 13.52 5.95 19.46
CA THR A 216 14.88 5.72 18.97
C THR A 216 15.02 4.28 18.51
N ASP A 217 16.02 4.00 17.67
CA ASP A 217 16.22 2.66 17.09
C ASP A 217 16.54 1.58 18.12
N SER A 218 17.20 1.95 19.22
CA SER A 218 17.65 1.05 20.29
C SER A 218 16.99 1.29 21.66
N GLY A 219 16.19 2.35 21.80
CA GLY A 219 15.53 2.68 23.07
C GLY A 219 14.42 1.68 23.42
N PRO A 220 13.95 1.63 24.67
CA PRO A 220 12.89 0.71 25.07
C PRO A 220 11.49 1.12 24.57
N GLY A 221 11.29 2.39 24.20
CA GLY A 221 10.01 2.93 23.73
C GLY A 221 9.65 2.57 22.28
N CYS A 222 8.42 2.89 21.89
CA CYS A 222 7.91 2.81 20.51
C CYS A 222 8.00 1.40 19.89
N GLY A 223 7.14 0.49 20.37
CA GLY A 223 7.04 -0.93 19.97
C GLY A 223 6.48 -1.19 18.57
N TYR A 224 6.82 -0.34 17.58
CA TYR A 224 6.43 -0.52 16.17
C TYR A 224 7.25 -1.64 15.50
N ASN A 225 7.31 -2.80 16.14
CA ASN A 225 7.95 -4.02 15.69
C ASN A 225 7.30 -5.27 16.29
N THR A 226 6.19 -5.14 17.02
CA THR A 226 5.46 -6.28 17.59
C THR A 226 4.92 -7.20 16.47
N GLU A 227 4.54 -6.65 15.34
CA GLU A 227 4.07 -7.40 14.16
C GLU A 227 5.16 -8.27 13.55
N CYS A 228 6.43 -8.01 13.86
CA CYS A 228 7.56 -8.82 13.39
C CYS A 228 7.61 -10.21 14.06
N ASP A 229 6.99 -10.37 15.23
CA ASP A 229 6.87 -11.68 15.89
C ASP A 229 5.76 -12.55 15.30
N ASP A 230 4.83 -11.97 14.53
CA ASP A 230 3.82 -12.73 13.81
C ASP A 230 4.43 -13.35 12.54
N PRO A 231 4.54 -14.68 12.43
CA PRO A 231 5.21 -15.34 11.31
C PRO A 231 4.45 -15.18 9.99
N VAL A 232 3.15 -14.88 10.01
CA VAL A 232 2.35 -14.64 8.80
C VAL A 232 2.64 -13.24 8.28
N PHE A 233 2.52 -12.22 9.14
CA PHE A 233 2.82 -10.84 8.75
C PHE A 233 4.30 -10.66 8.39
N ASN A 234 5.20 -11.24 9.19
CA ASN A 234 6.63 -11.17 8.96
C ASN A 234 7.10 -12.01 7.76
N LYS A 235 6.27 -12.89 7.21
CA LYS A 235 6.52 -13.50 5.90
C LYS A 235 6.17 -12.55 4.75
N VAL A 236 5.16 -11.70 4.95
CA VAL A 236 4.72 -10.74 3.95
C VAL A 236 5.69 -9.54 3.90
N TRP A 237 5.96 -8.96 5.07
CA TRP A 237 6.80 -7.77 5.25
C TRP A 237 7.95 -8.08 6.21
N THR A 238 8.94 -8.83 5.71
CA THR A 238 10.06 -9.36 6.49
C THR A 238 10.85 -8.27 7.19
N CYS A 239 10.69 -8.20 8.50
CA CYS A 239 11.38 -7.26 9.35
C CYS A 239 12.88 -7.50 9.36
N GLY A 240 13.65 -6.41 9.33
CA GLY A 240 15.09 -6.43 9.55
C GLY A 240 15.42 -6.73 11.01
N LYS A 241 16.65 -7.20 11.25
CA LYS A 241 17.19 -7.42 12.60
C LYS A 241 18.34 -6.46 12.90
N ASN A 242 18.47 -6.08 14.16
CA ASN A 242 19.65 -5.45 14.73
C ASN A 242 20.77 -6.49 14.91
N ALA A 243 21.99 -6.00 15.19
CA ALA A 243 23.15 -6.85 15.42
C ALA A 243 23.00 -7.77 16.65
N ASP A 244 22.21 -7.34 17.65
CA ASP A 244 21.87 -8.12 18.84
C ASP A 244 20.73 -9.14 18.61
N GLY A 245 20.21 -9.24 17.38
CA GLY A 245 19.15 -10.16 17.00
C GLY A 245 17.73 -9.64 17.26
N SER A 246 17.56 -8.48 17.91
CA SER A 246 16.26 -7.83 18.08
C SER A 246 15.70 -7.29 16.76
N TRP A 247 14.38 -7.14 16.64
CA TRP A 247 13.78 -6.56 15.44
C TRP A 247 14.08 -5.06 15.30
N LYS A 248 14.33 -4.63 14.07
CA LYS A 248 14.33 -3.20 13.71
C LYS A 248 12.98 -2.57 14.07
N LYS A 249 12.98 -1.28 14.38
CA LYS A 249 11.77 -0.53 14.76
C LYS A 249 11.26 0.36 13.64
N TYR A 250 9.96 0.30 13.39
CA TYR A 250 9.26 1.02 12.33
C TYR A 250 8.39 2.14 12.90
N PHE A 251 8.89 2.91 13.88
CA PHE A 251 8.20 4.10 14.38
C PHE A 251 8.19 5.22 13.33
N GLY A 252 7.40 6.27 13.58
CA GLY A 252 7.18 7.37 12.65
C GLY A 252 8.48 8.03 12.19
N ARG A 253 8.72 8.05 10.87
CA ARG A 253 9.82 8.83 10.27
C ARG A 253 9.35 9.64 9.07
N GLY A 254 10.02 10.76 8.82
CA GLY A 254 9.75 11.65 7.70
C GLY A 254 8.46 12.45 7.83
N ALA A 255 8.12 13.17 6.76
CA ALA A 255 7.03 14.14 6.70
C ALA A 255 5.64 13.53 6.87
N LYS A 256 5.48 12.22 6.65
CA LYS A 256 4.24 11.48 6.90
C LYS A 256 4.20 10.83 8.28
N GLN A 257 5.31 10.79 9.00
CA GLN A 257 5.49 9.88 10.14
C GLN A 257 5.13 8.44 9.70
N LEU A 258 5.82 7.93 8.67
CA LEU A 258 5.62 6.57 8.18
C LEU A 258 5.91 5.59 9.32
N SER A 259 4.94 4.74 9.66
CA SER A 259 5.05 3.78 10.76
C SER A 259 4.64 2.38 10.33
N TYR A 260 5.13 1.36 11.03
CA TYR A 260 4.91 -0.08 10.82
C TYR A 260 5.58 -0.68 9.58
N ASN A 261 6.08 -1.91 9.71
CA ASN A 261 6.73 -2.67 8.63
C ASN A 261 5.84 -2.79 7.38
N TYR A 262 4.53 -2.98 7.57
CA TYR A 262 3.56 -3.09 6.46
C TYR A 262 3.29 -1.79 5.70
N ASN A 263 3.84 -0.65 6.15
CA ASN A 263 3.90 0.58 5.35
C ASN A 263 5.32 0.85 4.82
N TYR A 264 6.36 0.47 5.57
CA TYR A 264 7.76 0.54 5.10
C TYR A 264 8.02 -0.37 3.90
N GLY A 265 7.43 -1.57 3.88
CA GLY A 265 7.57 -2.54 2.78
C GLY A 265 7.07 -2.01 1.44
N PRO A 266 5.77 -1.64 1.31
CA PRO A 266 5.26 -1.03 0.08
C PRO A 266 5.99 0.25 -0.32
N PHE A 267 6.37 1.09 0.66
CA PHE A 267 7.17 2.28 0.36
C PHE A 267 8.54 1.91 -0.21
N SER A 268 9.20 0.89 0.34
CA SER A 268 10.47 0.37 -0.19
C SER A 268 10.30 -0.16 -1.61
N GLN A 269 9.22 -0.89 -1.91
CA GLN A 269 8.95 -1.36 -3.27
C GLN A 269 8.84 -0.20 -4.26
N ALA A 270 8.13 0.87 -3.90
CA ALA A 270 8.01 2.06 -4.74
C ALA A 270 9.36 2.78 -4.94
N MET A 271 10.21 2.82 -3.90
CA MET A 271 11.50 3.52 -3.94
C MET A 271 12.60 2.71 -4.64
N ASN A 272 12.55 1.38 -4.55
CA ASN A 272 13.66 0.48 -4.88
C ASN A 272 13.28 -0.57 -5.93
N ASN A 273 12.53 -0.17 -6.97
CA ASN A 273 12.21 -1.03 -8.12
C ASN A 273 11.57 -2.38 -7.74
N GLY A 274 10.74 -2.39 -6.69
CA GLY A 274 10.07 -3.60 -6.18
C GLY A 274 10.77 -4.31 -5.05
N ASP A 275 11.97 -3.88 -4.68
CA ASP A 275 12.65 -4.44 -3.52
C ASP A 275 12.06 -3.86 -2.22
N GLN A 276 11.26 -4.68 -1.54
CA GLN A 276 10.71 -4.35 -0.23
C GLN A 276 11.76 -4.34 0.90
N SER A 277 12.89 -5.03 0.72
CA SER A 277 13.83 -5.35 1.80
C SER A 277 14.67 -4.14 2.23
N VAL A 278 14.93 -3.19 1.33
CA VAL A 278 15.85 -2.07 1.58
C VAL A 278 15.44 -1.27 2.81
N LEU A 279 14.19 -0.79 2.88
CA LEU A 279 13.71 0.00 4.02
C LEU A 279 13.23 -0.86 5.19
N LEU A 280 12.91 -2.14 4.95
CA LEU A 280 12.65 -3.08 6.04
C LEU A 280 13.94 -3.39 6.82
N GLN A 281 15.09 -3.49 6.15
CA GLN A 281 16.38 -3.71 6.79
C GLN A 281 17.01 -2.40 7.31
N ASN A 282 16.77 -1.28 6.61
CA ASN A 282 17.38 0.02 6.91
C ASN A 282 16.31 1.13 7.05
N PRO A 283 15.40 1.05 8.06
CA PRO A 283 14.30 2.00 8.19
C PRO A 283 14.76 3.45 8.46
N ASP A 284 15.98 3.65 8.96
CA ASP A 284 16.54 4.98 9.19
C ASP A 284 16.77 5.78 7.90
N LEU A 285 16.88 5.12 6.74
CA LEU A 285 16.98 5.80 5.44
C LEU A 285 15.83 6.78 5.20
N VAL A 286 14.65 6.51 5.77
CA VAL A 286 13.48 7.40 5.70
C VAL A 286 13.72 8.71 6.45
N ALA A 287 14.58 8.74 7.48
CA ALA A 287 14.92 9.97 8.19
C ALA A 287 16.20 10.62 7.64
N SER A 288 17.16 9.85 7.12
CA SER A 288 18.48 10.38 6.74
C SER A 288 18.62 10.87 5.29
N THR A 289 17.68 10.52 4.41
CA THR A 289 17.73 10.84 2.97
C THR A 289 16.51 11.64 2.49
N TRP A 290 16.40 11.93 1.18
CA TRP A 290 15.22 12.57 0.58
C TRP A 290 13.94 11.73 0.71
N LEU A 291 14.07 10.46 1.13
CA LEU A 291 12.95 9.62 1.51
C LEU A 291 12.10 10.22 2.64
N ASN A 292 12.65 11.15 3.41
CA ASN A 292 11.92 11.88 4.44
C ASN A 292 10.69 12.62 3.86
N LEU A 293 10.79 13.20 2.67
CA LEU A 293 9.68 13.87 1.98
C LEU A 293 8.99 12.93 0.98
N ALA A 294 9.72 11.96 0.43
CA ALA A 294 9.13 10.97 -0.46
C ALA A 294 8.12 10.07 0.26
N SER A 295 8.27 9.82 1.57
CA SER A 295 7.30 9.05 2.35
C SER A 295 5.90 9.66 2.31
N ALA A 296 5.80 10.99 2.40
CA ALA A 296 4.54 11.70 2.33
C ALA A 296 4.03 11.88 0.90
N THR A 297 4.94 12.05 -0.06
CA THR A 297 4.59 12.07 -1.49
C THR A 297 4.04 10.72 -1.95
N PHE A 298 4.66 9.61 -1.52
CA PHE A 298 4.18 8.25 -1.72
C PHE A 298 2.78 8.07 -1.15
N PHE A 299 2.57 8.43 0.12
CA PHE A 299 1.25 8.32 0.76
C PHE A 299 0.19 9.18 0.06
N PHE A 300 0.58 10.31 -0.55
CA PHE A 300 -0.33 11.16 -1.31
C PHE A 300 -0.80 10.53 -2.62
N VAL A 301 0.08 9.84 -3.35
CA VAL A 301 -0.25 9.23 -4.66
C VAL A 301 -0.75 7.80 -4.57
N TYR A 302 -0.33 7.04 -3.55
CA TYR A 302 -0.57 5.60 -3.48
C TYR A 302 -1.92 5.29 -2.82
N PRO A 303 -2.84 4.56 -3.48
CA PRO A 303 -4.13 4.22 -2.90
C PRO A 303 -4.00 3.13 -1.83
N GLN A 304 -4.90 3.17 -0.84
CA GLN A 304 -5.03 2.11 0.17
C GLN A 304 -6.50 1.67 0.26
N PRO A 305 -6.99 0.87 -0.71
CA PRO A 305 -8.38 0.42 -0.75
C PRO A 305 -8.86 -0.08 0.63
N PRO A 306 -10.06 0.35 1.07
CA PRO A 306 -11.09 1.07 0.32
C PRO A 306 -10.88 2.59 0.19
N LYS A 307 -9.75 3.14 0.62
CA LYS A 307 -9.45 4.57 0.48
C LYS A 307 -8.85 4.87 -0.90
N PRO A 308 -9.34 5.88 -1.63
CA PRO A 308 -8.65 6.38 -2.83
C PRO A 308 -7.31 7.02 -2.44
N SER A 309 -6.44 7.28 -3.42
CA SER A 309 -5.28 8.15 -3.18
C SER A 309 -5.72 9.60 -3.05
N MET A 310 -4.99 10.39 -2.25
CA MET A 310 -5.29 11.82 -2.12
C MET A 310 -5.13 12.53 -3.47
N LEU A 311 -4.12 12.17 -4.28
CA LEU A 311 -3.97 12.73 -5.61
C LEU A 311 -5.22 12.54 -6.48
N HIS A 312 -5.86 11.36 -6.46
CA HIS A 312 -7.06 11.13 -7.27
C HIS A 312 -8.31 11.87 -6.75
N VAL A 313 -8.36 12.16 -5.44
CA VAL A 313 -9.37 13.05 -4.84
C VAL A 313 -9.15 14.47 -5.35
N ILE A 314 -7.90 14.96 -5.29
CA ILE A 314 -7.53 16.34 -5.59
C ILE A 314 -7.63 16.65 -7.09
N ASP A 315 -7.22 15.72 -7.95
CA ASP A 315 -7.22 15.92 -9.41
C ASP A 315 -8.54 15.52 -10.09
N GLY A 316 -9.48 15.00 -9.31
CA GLY A 316 -10.83 14.62 -9.74
C GLY A 316 -10.94 13.32 -10.52
N THR A 317 -9.86 12.53 -10.64
CA THR A 317 -9.89 11.25 -11.38
C THR A 317 -10.61 10.14 -10.63
N TRP A 318 -10.70 10.22 -9.31
CA TRP A 318 -11.62 9.40 -8.53
C TRP A 318 -13.03 9.97 -8.65
N VAL A 319 -13.99 9.10 -8.97
CA VAL A 319 -15.41 9.44 -9.10
C VAL A 319 -16.17 8.76 -7.97
N PRO A 320 -16.55 9.49 -6.90
CA PRO A 320 -17.30 8.93 -5.78
C PRO A 320 -18.62 8.30 -6.25
N ASN A 321 -18.96 7.12 -5.71
CA ASN A 321 -20.27 6.51 -5.93
C ASN A 321 -21.30 6.96 -4.88
N ALA A 322 -22.52 6.42 -4.95
CA ALA A 322 -23.58 6.76 -4.00
C ALA A 322 -23.22 6.44 -2.53
N ALA A 323 -22.45 5.37 -2.27
CA ALA A 323 -22.02 5.03 -0.93
C ALA A 323 -20.96 6.01 -0.40
N ASP A 324 -20.03 6.44 -1.24
CA ASP A 324 -19.03 7.47 -0.91
C ASP A 324 -19.71 8.81 -0.58
N ILE A 325 -20.66 9.24 -1.42
CA ILE A 325 -21.43 10.48 -1.21
C ILE A 325 -22.26 10.41 0.06
N ALA A 326 -22.94 9.27 0.32
CA ALA A 326 -23.71 9.06 1.55
C ALA A 326 -22.82 9.05 2.81
N ALA A 327 -21.56 8.62 2.68
CA ALA A 327 -20.54 8.73 3.72
C ALA A 327 -20.00 10.16 3.89
N GLY A 328 -20.41 11.11 3.05
CA GLY A 328 -19.94 12.49 3.06
C GLY A 328 -18.57 12.71 2.41
N ALA A 329 -18.07 11.72 1.67
CA ALA A 329 -16.81 11.81 0.95
C ALA A 329 -17.00 12.40 -0.46
N GLY A 330 -15.98 13.10 -0.96
CA GLY A 330 -15.99 13.72 -2.29
C GLY A 330 -14.60 14.22 -2.70
N ASN A 331 -14.52 14.94 -3.82
CA ASN A 331 -13.26 15.49 -4.32
C ASN A 331 -12.93 16.82 -3.62
N ASN A 332 -12.54 16.75 -2.35
CA ASN A 332 -12.29 17.89 -1.46
C ASN A 332 -11.28 17.58 -0.35
N PHE A 333 -10.76 18.62 0.30
CA PHE A 333 -9.79 18.52 1.40
C PHE A 333 -10.30 17.71 2.61
N ALA A 334 -11.59 17.78 2.97
CA ALA A 334 -12.12 16.97 4.08
C ALA A 334 -11.89 15.45 3.85
N THR A 335 -11.98 15.02 2.59
CA THR A 335 -11.78 13.62 2.21
C THR A 335 -10.32 13.19 2.36
N THR A 336 -9.35 14.10 2.15
CA THR A 336 -7.93 13.80 2.37
C THR A 336 -7.58 13.64 3.85
N ILE A 337 -8.27 14.36 4.75
CA ILE A 337 -8.18 14.13 6.20
C ILE A 337 -8.65 12.70 6.55
N GLN A 338 -9.80 12.27 6.01
CA GLN A 338 -10.36 10.93 6.25
C GLN A 338 -9.47 9.81 5.69
N ILE A 339 -8.71 10.07 4.62
CA ILE A 339 -7.72 9.13 4.07
C ILE A 339 -6.55 8.95 5.05
N ILE A 340 -5.98 10.05 5.55
CA ILE A 340 -4.77 10.04 6.38
C ILE A 340 -4.99 9.32 7.71
N ASN A 341 -6.02 9.69 8.47
CA ASN A 341 -6.19 9.18 9.82
C ASN A 341 -7.67 9.12 10.24
N GLY A 342 -7.95 8.37 11.32
CA GLY A 342 -9.28 8.23 11.90
C GLY A 342 -9.75 9.46 12.68
N GLU A 343 -9.53 10.66 12.16
CA GLU A 343 -9.85 11.96 12.78
C GLU A 343 -11.31 12.40 12.57
N CYS A 344 -11.99 11.78 11.62
CA CYS A 344 -13.32 12.15 11.16
C CYS A 344 -14.42 11.24 11.74
N GLY A 345 -15.69 11.60 11.52
CA GLY A 345 -16.85 10.77 11.88
C GLY A 345 -17.21 10.76 13.36
N GLY A 346 -16.72 11.73 14.13
CA GLY A 346 -17.00 11.89 15.56
C GLY A 346 -18.20 12.78 15.89
N GLY A 347 -18.86 13.37 14.88
CA GLY A 347 -19.93 14.36 15.06
C GLY A 347 -19.44 15.78 15.35
N THR A 348 -18.22 15.93 15.87
CA THR A 348 -17.54 17.21 16.09
C THR A 348 -16.14 17.17 15.49
N GLU A 349 -15.65 18.33 15.07
CA GLU A 349 -14.29 18.44 14.50
C GLU A 349 -13.25 18.15 15.58
N ARG A 350 -12.35 17.20 15.32
CA ARG A 350 -11.24 16.93 16.23
C ARG A 350 -10.15 17.97 16.04
N GLN A 351 -9.41 18.28 17.11
CA GLN A 351 -8.37 19.31 17.06
C GLN A 351 -7.35 19.09 15.92
N ALA A 352 -6.93 17.84 15.68
CA ALA A 352 -6.00 17.52 14.60
C ALA A 352 -6.58 17.83 13.20
N ALA A 353 -7.86 17.53 12.97
CA ALA A 353 -8.54 17.86 11.73
C ALA A 353 -8.75 19.37 11.59
N GLN A 354 -9.13 20.06 12.67
CA GLN A 354 -9.25 21.52 12.70
C GLN A 354 -7.92 22.20 12.34
N ASN A 355 -6.80 21.75 12.93
CA ASN A 355 -5.47 22.25 12.59
C ASN A 355 -5.17 22.08 11.09
N ARG A 356 -5.45 20.90 10.51
CA ARG A 356 -5.26 20.66 9.07
C ARG A 356 -6.08 21.64 8.23
N ILE A 357 -7.34 21.87 8.59
CA ILE A 357 -8.22 22.82 7.91
C ILE A 357 -7.63 24.23 7.97
N ASP A 358 -7.18 24.66 9.15
CA ASP A 358 -6.63 26.01 9.32
C ASP A 358 -5.32 26.19 8.57
N TYR A 359 -4.46 25.18 8.56
CA TYR A 359 -3.21 25.21 7.80
C TYR A 359 -3.48 25.19 6.29
N TYR A 360 -4.42 24.37 5.84
CA TYR A 360 -4.83 24.28 4.45
C TYR A 360 -5.31 25.62 3.91
N LYS A 361 -6.18 26.32 4.64
CA LYS A 361 -6.66 27.66 4.26
C LYS A 361 -5.51 28.64 4.02
N GLN A 362 -4.48 28.60 4.86
CA GLN A 362 -3.32 29.51 4.75
C GLN A 362 -2.45 29.15 3.54
N PHE A 363 -2.11 27.87 3.37
CA PHE A 363 -1.32 27.42 2.22
C PHE A 363 -2.07 27.64 0.90
N ALA A 364 -3.36 27.30 0.84
CA ALA A 364 -4.18 27.48 -0.35
C ALA A 364 -4.29 28.96 -0.73
N HIS A 365 -4.55 29.85 0.23
CA HIS A 365 -4.59 31.29 -0.01
C HIS A 365 -3.26 31.80 -0.58
N ASP A 366 -2.12 31.46 0.03
CA ASP A 366 -0.80 31.95 -0.42
C ASP A 366 -0.34 31.30 -1.75
N LEU A 367 -0.76 30.06 -2.01
CA LEU A 367 -0.56 29.38 -3.29
C LEU A 367 -1.58 29.82 -4.35
N GLY A 368 -2.60 30.60 -4.04
CA GLY A 368 -3.62 31.02 -5.01
C GLY A 368 -4.54 29.89 -5.47
N TRP A 369 -4.87 28.96 -4.58
CA TRP A 369 -5.92 27.96 -4.77
C TRP A 369 -7.21 28.43 -4.06
N ASP A 370 -8.33 28.43 -4.79
CA ASP A 370 -9.64 28.80 -4.25
C ASP A 370 -10.34 27.57 -3.67
N TYR A 371 -10.34 27.46 -2.35
CA TYR A 371 -11.01 26.41 -1.59
C TYR A 371 -12.46 26.76 -1.23
N GLY A 372 -13.01 27.89 -1.69
CA GLY A 372 -14.30 28.43 -1.22
C GLY A 372 -15.50 27.50 -1.48
N ALA A 373 -15.41 26.64 -2.49
CA ALA A 373 -16.44 25.65 -2.82
C ALA A 373 -16.21 24.27 -2.17
N GLU A 374 -15.09 24.07 -1.47
CA GLU A 374 -14.75 22.78 -0.89
C GLU A 374 -15.40 22.53 0.46
N GLN A 375 -15.78 21.27 0.69
CA GLN A 375 -16.02 20.78 2.04
C GLN A 375 -14.67 20.65 2.76
N LEU A 376 -14.52 21.39 3.85
CA LEU A 376 -13.31 21.35 4.69
C LEU A 376 -13.48 20.49 5.95
N SER A 377 -14.67 20.53 6.55
CA SER A 377 -14.96 19.75 7.76
C SER A 377 -15.18 18.28 7.42
N CYS A 378 -14.61 17.40 8.26
CA CYS A 378 -14.85 15.96 8.18
C CYS A 378 -15.55 15.40 9.44
N ALA A 379 -16.05 16.27 10.32
CA ALA A 379 -16.69 15.89 11.58
C ALA A 379 -17.76 14.79 11.43
N ASN A 380 -18.56 14.84 10.37
CA ASN A 380 -19.64 13.88 10.09
C ASN A 380 -19.30 12.85 9.01
N MET A 381 -18.10 12.92 8.42
CA MET A 381 -17.69 12.01 7.36
C MET A 381 -17.50 10.60 7.91
N GLN A 382 -18.10 9.61 7.26
CA GLN A 382 -18.00 8.21 7.66
C GLN A 382 -16.75 7.57 7.07
N ARG A 383 -16.28 6.49 7.70
CA ARG A 383 -15.15 5.71 7.19
C ARG A 383 -15.47 5.07 5.84
N PHE A 384 -14.48 5.03 4.96
CA PHE A 384 -14.55 4.22 3.74
C PHE A 384 -14.82 2.75 4.06
N THR A 385 -15.68 2.11 3.26
CA THR A 385 -16.06 0.71 3.39
C THR A 385 -15.84 -0.03 2.07
N ALA A 386 -16.05 -1.34 2.05
CA ALA A 386 -15.99 -2.14 0.82
C ALA A 386 -17.03 -1.73 -0.25
N ALA A 387 -18.02 -0.89 0.09
CA ALA A 387 -18.97 -0.31 -0.87
C ALA A 387 -18.41 0.90 -1.64
N SER A 388 -17.24 1.42 -1.24
CA SER A 388 -16.60 2.55 -1.90
C SER A 388 -16.25 2.23 -3.35
N SER A 389 -16.36 3.23 -4.22
CA SER A 389 -15.84 3.15 -5.58
C SER A 389 -14.32 3.00 -5.67
N ALA A 390 -13.59 3.21 -4.57
CA ALA A 390 -12.14 2.99 -4.47
C ALA A 390 -11.75 1.62 -3.88
N ALA A 391 -12.72 0.75 -3.57
CA ALA A 391 -12.50 -0.57 -2.97
C ALA A 391 -12.02 -1.64 -3.98
N TYR A 392 -10.93 -1.37 -4.69
CA TYR A 392 -10.35 -2.30 -5.66
C TYR A 392 -9.41 -3.31 -5.02
N ASN A 393 -9.40 -4.53 -5.57
CA ASN A 393 -8.40 -5.53 -5.25
C ASN A 393 -7.10 -5.19 -5.98
N ILE A 394 -6.04 -4.88 -5.25
CA ILE A 394 -4.77 -4.38 -5.81
C ILE A 394 -3.56 -5.25 -5.44
N TYR A 395 -3.78 -6.45 -4.93
CA TYR A 395 -2.74 -7.40 -4.56
C TYR A 395 -2.97 -8.75 -5.24
N TRP A 396 -1.89 -9.44 -5.59
CA TRP A 396 -1.91 -10.79 -6.10
C TRP A 396 -1.79 -11.79 -4.96
N GLU A 397 -2.63 -12.80 -4.98
CA GLU A 397 -2.56 -13.98 -4.11
C GLU A 397 -2.72 -15.22 -4.98
N LYS A 398 -2.16 -16.35 -4.54
CA LYS A 398 -2.44 -17.66 -5.14
C LYS A 398 -3.95 -17.84 -5.42
N ASP A 399 -4.31 -18.25 -6.65
CA ASP A 399 -5.66 -18.79 -6.83
C ASP A 399 -5.73 -20.17 -6.16
N TRP A 400 -6.64 -20.26 -5.22
CA TRP A 400 -6.87 -21.44 -4.40
C TRP A 400 -7.96 -22.32 -5.00
N LYS A 401 -8.62 -21.90 -6.09
CA LYS A 401 -9.60 -22.74 -6.78
C LYS A 401 -8.92 -23.98 -7.35
N TRP A 402 -9.63 -25.10 -7.22
CA TRP A 402 -9.19 -26.37 -7.78
C TRP A 402 -9.10 -26.28 -9.30
N GLY A 403 -7.94 -26.61 -9.88
CA GLY A 403 -7.68 -26.55 -11.32
C GLY A 403 -6.98 -25.28 -11.80
N ASP A 404 -6.92 -24.24 -10.97
CA ASP A 404 -6.26 -22.96 -11.28
C ASP A 404 -4.78 -22.96 -10.81
N ASP A 405 -4.07 -24.09 -11.04
CA ASP A 405 -2.64 -24.15 -10.75
C ASP A 405 -1.85 -23.14 -11.61
N TYR A 406 -0.76 -22.63 -11.03
CA TYR A 406 0.15 -21.66 -11.65
C TYR A 406 -0.49 -20.31 -12.01
N GLN A 407 -1.52 -19.89 -11.27
CA GLN A 407 -2.20 -18.61 -11.46
C GLN A 407 -2.40 -17.87 -10.13
N CYS A 408 -2.30 -16.55 -10.17
CA CYS A 408 -2.69 -15.68 -9.06
C CYS A 408 -3.96 -14.89 -9.38
N GLN A 409 -4.71 -14.52 -8.35
CA GLN A 409 -5.93 -13.72 -8.43
C GLN A 409 -5.79 -12.41 -7.65
N LEU A 410 -6.63 -11.43 -7.98
CA LEU A 410 -6.69 -10.15 -7.28
C LEU A 410 -7.41 -10.27 -5.93
N VAL A 411 -6.79 -9.79 -4.86
CA VAL A 411 -7.35 -9.74 -3.50
C VAL A 411 -7.28 -8.34 -2.89
N SER A 412 -8.10 -8.11 -1.86
CA SER A 412 -8.26 -6.81 -1.17
C SER A 412 -7.31 -6.60 0.00
N TYR A 413 -6.61 -7.63 0.46
CA TYR A 413 -5.68 -7.57 1.59
C TYR A 413 -4.24 -7.55 1.08
N GLN A 414 -3.35 -6.94 1.86
CA GLN A 414 -1.96 -6.80 1.48
C GLN A 414 -1.26 -8.17 1.34
N THR A 415 -0.54 -8.32 0.25
CA THR A 415 0.42 -9.40 -0.01
C THR A 415 1.75 -8.77 -0.46
N PRO A 416 2.85 -9.53 -0.56
CA PRO A 416 4.11 -9.01 -1.10
C PRO A 416 4.00 -8.58 -2.57
N TYR A 417 2.93 -8.99 -3.26
CA TYR A 417 2.79 -8.89 -4.71
C TYR A 417 1.73 -7.84 -5.05
N SER A 418 2.11 -6.57 -5.14
CA SER A 418 1.19 -5.52 -5.58
C SER A 418 0.87 -5.64 -7.08
N ALA A 419 -0.42 -5.62 -7.44
CA ALA A 419 -0.87 -5.55 -8.83
C ALA A 419 -0.63 -4.20 -9.51
N LEU A 420 -0.18 -3.21 -8.74
CA LEU A 420 0.21 -1.90 -9.22
C LEU A 420 1.66 -1.87 -9.72
N GLN A 421 2.40 -2.98 -9.58
CA GLN A 421 3.80 -3.08 -9.95
C GLN A 421 4.03 -4.24 -10.92
N ALA A 422 4.70 -3.94 -12.03
CA ALA A 422 5.07 -4.93 -13.03
C ALA A 422 5.97 -6.02 -12.43
N GLY A 423 5.82 -7.25 -12.90
CA GLY A 423 6.59 -8.41 -12.45
C GLY A 423 6.06 -9.07 -11.18
N ASN A 424 5.21 -8.40 -10.39
CA ASN A 424 4.68 -9.00 -9.16
C ASN A 424 3.71 -10.15 -9.42
N TYR A 425 2.98 -10.17 -10.54
CA TYR A 425 2.19 -11.35 -10.92
C TYR A 425 3.09 -12.57 -11.16
N GLN A 426 4.15 -12.38 -11.96
CA GLN A 426 5.16 -13.43 -12.19
C GLN A 426 5.74 -13.92 -10.86
N HIS A 427 6.20 -13.03 -9.97
CA HIS A 427 6.75 -13.41 -8.67
C HIS A 427 5.71 -14.16 -7.81
N CYS A 428 4.44 -13.72 -7.82
CA CYS A 428 3.37 -14.43 -7.12
C CYS A 428 3.25 -15.88 -7.58
N VAL A 429 3.28 -16.13 -8.89
CA VAL A 429 3.21 -17.48 -9.46
C VAL A 429 4.49 -18.28 -9.18
N GLU A 430 5.66 -17.70 -9.40
CA GLU A 430 6.93 -18.38 -9.18
C GLU A 430 7.13 -18.80 -7.73
N ASP A 431 6.85 -17.92 -6.77
CA ASP A 431 7.07 -18.17 -5.36
C ASP A 431 6.07 -19.17 -4.77
N ASN A 432 4.81 -19.14 -5.21
CA ASN A 432 3.78 -20.04 -4.68
C ASN A 432 3.91 -21.50 -5.15
N TRP A 433 4.55 -21.72 -6.30
CA TRP A 433 4.77 -23.06 -6.87
C TRP A 433 6.24 -23.47 -6.96
N GLY A 434 7.19 -22.61 -6.58
CA GLY A 434 8.63 -22.91 -6.61
C GLY A 434 9.16 -23.14 -8.03
N ILE A 435 8.66 -22.38 -8.99
CA ILE A 435 9.01 -22.51 -10.42
C ILE A 435 9.67 -21.24 -10.96
N LYS A 436 10.17 -21.32 -12.20
CA LYS A 436 10.58 -20.16 -13.00
C LYS A 436 9.85 -20.19 -14.33
N LEU A 437 9.11 -19.12 -14.62
CA LEU A 437 8.41 -18.98 -15.89
C LEU A 437 9.45 -18.68 -16.98
N LYS A 438 9.30 -19.32 -18.15
CA LYS A 438 10.26 -19.24 -19.26
C LYS A 438 9.66 -18.55 -20.47
#